data_AF-A0A9P6GUF6-F1
#
_entry.id   AF-A0A9P6GUF6-F1
#
_cell.length_a   1.000
_cell.length_b   1.000
_cell.length_c   1.000
_cell.angle_alpha   90.00
_cell.angle_beta   90.00
_cell.angle_gamma   90.00
#
_symmetry.space_group_name_H-M   'P 1'
#
loop_
_entity.id
_entity.type
_entity.pdbx_description
1 polymer ?
#
loop_
_entity_poly.entity_id
_entity_poly.type
_entity_poly.pdbx_seq_one_letter_code
_entity_poly.pdbx_strand_id
1 'polypeptide(L)'
;MESVRFFLPRDVTATPNVKSDIFALGSAIYYIMTGREPYDALTDAEVAACYYSGGDFPSVDSIPCGQIILGCWRGGFNSADKVFRDLMGKHKALSSA
;
A
#
# COMPACT_ATOMS: atom_id res chain seq x y z
N MET A 1 10.24 -7.59 -14.59
CA MET A 1 10.83 -6.77 -13.52
C MET A 1 9.66 -6.11 -12.82
N GLU A 2 9.49 -6.34 -11.51
CA GLU A 2 8.40 -5.74 -10.72
C GLU A 2 8.65 -4.22 -10.58
N SER A 3 7.60 -3.41 -10.64
CA SER A 3 7.73 -1.95 -10.44
C SER A 3 8.08 -1.66 -8.98
N VAL A 4 9.07 -0.80 -8.76
CA VAL A 4 9.56 -0.45 -7.41
C VAL A 4 8.46 0.11 -6.51
N ARG A 5 7.39 0.67 -7.09
CA ARG A 5 6.24 1.29 -6.39
C ARG A 5 5.29 0.27 -5.74
N PHE A 6 5.44 -1.01 -6.09
CA PHE A 6 4.66 -2.12 -5.52
C PHE A 6 5.51 -3.02 -4.62
N PHE A 7 6.81 -2.71 -4.47
CA PHE A 7 7.77 -3.56 -3.79
C PHE A 7 8.08 -3.01 -2.40
N LEU A 8 7.80 -3.81 -1.36
CA LEU A 8 8.30 -3.53 -0.01
C LEU A 8 9.83 -3.67 -0.04
N PRO A 9 10.63 -2.66 0.34
CA PRO A 9 12.08 -2.81 0.34
C PRO A 9 12.50 -3.95 1.26
N ARG A 10 13.24 -4.87 0.67
CA ARG A 10 13.81 -6.05 1.31
C ARG A 10 15.07 -6.41 0.55
N ASP A 11 15.87 -7.30 1.12
CA ASP A 11 16.92 -7.97 0.37
C ASP A 11 16.31 -8.59 -0.90
N VAL A 12 16.90 -8.31 -2.06
CA VAL A 12 16.46 -8.81 -3.37
C VAL A 12 16.50 -10.34 -3.45
N THR A 13 17.25 -10.99 -2.56
CA THR A 13 17.35 -12.44 -2.41
C THR A 13 16.33 -13.02 -1.41
N ALA A 14 15.64 -12.17 -0.65
CA ALA A 14 14.65 -12.64 0.32
C ALA A 14 13.38 -13.12 -0.38
N THR A 15 12.91 -14.31 0.01
CA THR A 15 11.65 -14.88 -0.48
C THR A 15 10.48 -13.98 -0.13
N PRO A 16 9.55 -13.74 -1.08
CA PRO A 16 8.29 -13.09 -0.78
C PRO A 16 7.52 -13.73 0.36
N ASN A 17 6.90 -12.88 1.16
CA ASN A 17 6.15 -13.29 2.34
C ASN A 17 4.86 -12.48 2.41
N VAL A 18 4.00 -12.86 3.36
CA VAL A 18 2.70 -12.21 3.52
C VAL A 18 2.83 -10.70 3.69
N LYS A 19 3.88 -10.18 4.35
CA LYS A 19 4.06 -8.72 4.52
C LYS A 19 4.35 -8.01 3.21
N SER A 20 5.18 -8.58 2.34
CA SER A 20 5.41 -7.99 1.03
C SER A 20 4.17 -8.03 0.15
N ASP A 21 3.39 -9.09 0.24
CA ASP A 21 2.18 -9.24 -0.57
C ASP A 21 1.11 -8.24 -0.12
N ILE A 22 1.00 -8.02 1.19
CA ILE A 22 0.14 -6.98 1.77
C ILE A 22 0.59 -5.58 1.36
N PHE A 23 1.90 -5.31 1.35
CA PHE A 23 2.41 -4.03 0.88
C PHE A 23 2.03 -3.78 -0.58
N ALA A 24 2.28 -4.77 -1.46
CA ALA A 24 1.90 -4.72 -2.87
C ALA A 24 0.40 -4.54 -3.06
N LEU A 25 -0.43 -5.22 -2.25
CA LEU A 25 -1.87 -5.05 -2.22
C LEU A 25 -2.27 -3.62 -1.85
N GLY A 26 -1.62 -3.01 -0.85
CA GLY A 26 -1.81 -1.60 -0.48
C GLY A 26 -1.55 -0.65 -1.65
N SER A 27 -0.42 -0.85 -2.36
CA SER A 27 -0.08 -0.08 -3.56
C SER A 27 -1.07 -0.29 -4.70
N ALA A 28 -1.57 -1.51 -4.90
CA ALA A 28 -2.61 -1.81 -5.89
C ALA A 28 -3.94 -1.11 -5.57
N ILE A 29 -4.37 -1.10 -4.30
CA ILE A 29 -5.56 -0.38 -3.87
C ILE A 29 -5.38 1.13 -4.11
N TYR A 30 -4.22 1.70 -3.77
CA TYR A 30 -3.91 3.10 -4.07
C TYR A 30 -4.07 3.40 -5.57
N TYR A 31 -3.48 2.57 -6.43
CA TYR A 31 -3.59 2.71 -7.88
C TYR A 31 -5.05 2.66 -8.37
N ILE A 32 -5.82 1.68 -7.90
CA ILE A 32 -7.25 1.55 -8.25
C ILE A 32 -8.04 2.81 -7.86
N MET A 33 -7.77 3.37 -6.68
CA MET A 33 -8.53 4.51 -6.16
C MET A 33 -8.13 5.86 -6.77
N THR A 34 -6.89 5.99 -7.25
CA THR A 34 -6.33 7.27 -7.70
C THR A 34 -6.06 7.34 -9.21
N GLY A 35 -5.99 6.18 -9.87
CA GLY A 35 -5.52 6.04 -11.25
C GLY A 35 -4.02 6.32 -11.44
N ARG A 36 -3.25 6.46 -10.35
CA ARG A 36 -1.83 6.83 -10.36
C ARG A 36 -1.02 5.86 -9.51
N GLU A 37 0.21 5.59 -9.92
CA GLU A 37 1.11 4.79 -9.08
C GLU A 37 1.54 5.59 -7.84
N PRO A 38 1.83 4.93 -6.70
CA PRO A 38 2.43 5.60 -5.56
C PRO A 38 3.73 6.32 -5.99
N TYR A 39 3.83 7.62 -5.70
CA TYR A 39 4.94 8.47 -6.15
C TYR A 39 5.12 8.52 -7.69
N ASP A 40 4.02 8.70 -8.43
CA ASP A 40 4.01 8.86 -9.89
C ASP A 40 4.97 9.96 -10.42
N ALA A 41 5.23 10.99 -9.60
CA ALA A 41 6.13 12.09 -9.94
C ALA A 41 7.61 11.87 -9.60
N LEU A 42 7.96 10.80 -8.87
CA LEU A 42 9.34 10.53 -8.44
C LEU A 42 10.01 9.49 -9.34
N THR A 43 11.33 9.52 -9.41
CA THR A 43 12.15 8.47 -10.03
C THR A 43 12.22 7.22 -9.18
N ASP A 44 12.57 6.07 -9.77
CA ASP A 44 12.64 4.80 -9.05
C ASP A 44 13.66 4.82 -7.87
N ALA A 45 14.75 5.58 -8.02
CA ALA A 45 15.74 5.75 -6.96
C ALA A 45 15.21 6.57 -5.78
N GLU A 46 14.44 7.61 -6.06
CA GLU A 46 13.78 8.43 -5.03
C GLU A 46 12.69 7.64 -4.31
N VAL A 47 11.89 6.85 -5.04
CA VAL A 47 10.88 5.95 -4.46
C VAL A 47 11.52 4.95 -3.51
N ALA A 48 12.62 4.31 -3.94
CA ALA A 48 13.36 3.40 -3.08
C ALA A 48 13.82 4.11 -1.79
N ALA A 49 14.40 5.31 -1.93
CA ALA A 49 14.83 6.11 -0.78
C ALA A 49 13.67 6.44 0.18
N CYS A 50 12.50 6.84 -0.33
CA CYS A 50 11.31 7.10 0.50
C CYS A 50 10.91 5.88 1.33
N TYR A 51 10.93 4.68 0.73
CA TYR A 51 10.58 3.47 1.46
C TYR A 51 11.65 3.03 2.48
N TYR A 52 12.95 3.22 2.18
CA TYR A 52 14.05 2.93 3.12
C TYR A 52 14.12 3.93 4.29
N SER A 53 13.60 5.15 4.11
CA SER A 53 13.67 6.23 5.10
C SER A 53 12.65 6.10 6.25
N GLY A 54 11.87 5.01 6.30
CA GLY A 54 10.98 4.74 7.44
C GLY A 54 9.52 5.13 7.24
N GLY A 55 9.06 5.32 6.00
CA GLY A 55 7.62 5.33 5.69
C GLY A 55 7.00 6.69 5.40
N ASP A 56 7.71 7.57 4.67
CA ASP A 56 7.13 8.78 4.06
C ASP A 56 6.28 8.40 2.85
N PHE A 57 5.14 7.76 3.11
CA PHE A 57 4.19 7.32 2.08
C PHE A 57 3.46 8.49 1.42
N PRO A 58 2.96 8.34 0.17
CA PRO A 58 2.10 9.33 -0.43
C PRO A 58 0.88 9.60 0.47
N SER A 59 0.40 10.85 0.50
CA SER A 59 -0.80 11.17 1.26
C SER A 59 -1.99 10.34 0.77
N VAL A 60 -2.78 9.87 1.73
CA VAL A 60 -3.99 9.06 1.52
C VAL A 60 -5.23 9.72 2.12
N ASP A 61 -5.13 10.99 2.54
CA ASP A 61 -6.16 11.65 3.34
C ASP A 61 -7.48 11.87 2.58
N SER A 62 -7.39 12.04 1.26
CA SER A 62 -8.53 12.18 0.36
C SER A 62 -9.09 10.85 -0.16
N ILE A 63 -8.47 9.71 0.21
CA ILE A 63 -8.87 8.40 -0.28
C ILE A 63 -9.82 7.75 0.73
N PRO A 64 -11.04 7.33 0.35
CA PRO A 64 -12.02 6.73 1.28
C PRO A 64 -11.50 5.56 2.12
N CYS A 65 -10.59 4.76 1.57
CA CYS A 65 -9.91 3.65 2.24
C CYS A 65 -8.45 3.94 2.62
N GLY A 66 -8.04 5.22 2.68
CA GLY A 66 -6.65 5.64 2.85
C GLY A 66 -5.95 5.02 4.07
N GLN A 67 -6.64 4.96 5.21
CA GLN A 67 -6.08 4.34 6.43
C GLN A 67 -5.79 2.83 6.27
N ILE A 68 -6.53 2.13 5.41
CA ILE A 68 -6.27 0.72 5.11
C ILE A 68 -5.03 0.60 4.23
N ILE A 69 -4.88 1.47 3.23
CA ILE A 69 -3.66 1.54 2.38
C ILE A 69 -2.43 1.79 3.26
N LEU A 70 -2.50 2.80 4.13
CA LEU A 70 -1.40 3.13 5.05
C LEU A 70 -1.09 1.98 6.02
N GLY A 71 -2.11 1.28 6.51
CA GLY A 71 -1.96 0.08 7.32
C GLY A 71 -1.27 -1.06 6.57
N CYS A 72 -1.53 -1.23 5.27
CA CYS A 72 -0.82 -2.19 4.43
C CYS A 72 0.67 -1.84 4.31
N TRP A 73 0.96 -0.59 3.99
CA TRP A 73 2.33 -0.10 3.81
C TRP A 73 3.18 -0.14 5.10
N ARG A 74 2.57 0.14 6.25
CA ARG A 74 3.23 0.06 7.57
C ARG A 74 3.31 -1.36 8.13
N GLY A 75 2.83 -2.38 7.39
CA GLY A 75 2.85 -3.76 7.85
C GLY A 75 1.87 -4.07 8.99
N GLY A 76 0.78 -3.30 9.13
CA GLY A 76 -0.26 -3.48 10.15
C GLY A 76 -1.18 -4.69 9.94
N PHE A 77 -1.10 -5.35 8.79
CA PHE A 77 -1.88 -6.55 8.46
C PHE A 77 -1.01 -7.80 8.39
N ASN A 78 -1.58 -8.93 8.81
CA ASN A 78 -0.94 -10.26 8.77
C ASN A 78 -1.62 -11.20 7.76
N SER A 79 -2.67 -10.75 7.07
CA SER A 79 -3.37 -11.52 6.03
C SER A 79 -4.21 -10.61 5.14
N ALA A 80 -4.38 -11.03 3.88
CA ALA A 80 -5.24 -10.32 2.93
C ALA A 80 -6.71 -10.33 3.38
N ASP A 81 -7.12 -11.39 4.08
CA ASP A 81 -8.44 -11.53 4.69
C ASP A 81 -8.77 -10.40 5.68
N LYS A 82 -7.77 -9.94 6.45
CA LYS A 82 -7.95 -8.82 7.38
C LYS A 82 -8.11 -7.49 6.61
N VAL A 83 -7.32 -7.28 5.55
CA VAL A 83 -7.47 -6.11 4.67
C VAL A 83 -8.87 -6.08 4.04
N PHE A 84 -9.32 -7.21 3.52
CA PHE A 84 -10.65 -7.36 2.91
C PHE A 84 -11.78 -7.05 3.89
N ARG A 85 -11.72 -7.59 5.11
CA ARG A 85 -12.75 -7.32 6.13
C ARG A 85 -12.83 -5.85 6.52
N ASP A 86 -11.68 -5.18 6.63
CA ASP A 86 -11.65 -3.75 6.94
C ASP A 86 -12.23 -2.90 5.79
N LEU A 87 -11.94 -3.27 4.53
CA LEU A 87 -12.53 -2.64 3.35
C LEU A 87 -14.06 -2.80 3.33
N MET A 88 -14.55 -4.01 3.60
CA MET A 88 -15.99 -4.31 3.65
C MET A 88 -16.69 -3.58 4.81
N GLY A 89 -16.02 -3.47 5.97
CA GLY A 89 -16.52 -2.71 7.11
C GLY A 89 -16.71 -1.22 6.76
N LYS A 90 -15.72 -0.61 6.08
CA LYS A 90 -15.83 0.77 5.60
C LYS A 90 -16.92 0.96 4.56
N HIS A 91 -17.05 0.05 3.59
CA HIS A 91 -18.10 0.12 2.57
C HIS A 91 -19.50 0.16 3.19
N LYS A 92 -19.76 -0.69 4.20
CA LYS A 92 -21.05 -0.68 4.91
C LYS A 92 -21.33 0.64 5.62
N ALA A 93 -20.33 1.23 6.27
CA ALA A 93 -20.47 2.52 6.94
C ALA A 93 -20.77 3.66 5.94
N LEU A 94 -20.10 3.67 4.78
CA LEU A 94 -20.35 4.64 3.70
C LEU A 94 -21.71 4.46 3.02
N SER A 95 -22.20 3.23 2.93
CA SER A 95 -23.51 2.93 2.32
C SER A 95 -24.70 3.20 3.26
N SER A 96 -24.41 3.49 4.53
CA SER A 96 -25.42 3.70 5.59
C SER A 96 -25.48 5.17 6.06
N ALA A 97 -24.70 6.06 5.43
CA ALA A 97 -24.64 7.51 5.67
C ALA A 97 -25.24 8.25 4.47
#